data_AF-A0A8J6YMV0-F1
#
_entry.id   AF-A0A8J6YMV0-F1
#
_cell.length_a   1.000
_cell.length_b   1.000
_cell.length_c   1.000
_cell.angle_alpha   90.00
_cell.angle_beta   90.00
_cell.angle_gamma   90.00
#
_symmetry.space_group_name_H-M   'P 1'
#
loop_
_entity.id
_entity.type
_entity.pdbx_description
1 polymer ?
#
loop_
_entity_poly.entity_id
_entity_poly.type
_entity_poly.pdbx_seq_one_letter_code
_entity_poly.pdbx_strand_id
1 'polypeptide(L)'
;MTESSSTSLTRLEERFVKVLTAGTNLGCLEAPLTLRIWKDVCEGLTESEIACCLPPILGRLYRSECGLEALKKCGLLPEAGSRALYWQALAVRVGAFAGTTALAPVPAPEAGQGEGTPLDPDAVDLLQQELMMLMDAARAWEEERKALSDANARLEAALQTLREAASRAVESVLENRADAIRGLAALAETSGLGDKASSLRRLPRLPFNSVAAPASPRRPGAVRSEGLSLMPAHQLSDPRHQPLGGLSRH
;
A
#
# COMPACT_ATOMS: atom_id res chain seq x y z
N MET A 1 -10.13 7.12 -36.27
CA MET A 1 -8.69 6.79 -36.23
C MET A 1 -8.35 5.77 -35.12
N THR A 2 -9.25 4.87 -34.73
CA THR A 2 -9.07 3.95 -33.59
C THR A 2 -8.67 2.52 -33.97
N GLU A 3 -8.75 2.15 -35.26
CA GLU A 3 -8.49 0.78 -35.71
C GLU A 3 -7.00 0.43 -35.73
N SER A 4 -6.13 1.38 -36.09
CA SER A 4 -4.67 1.15 -36.18
C SER A 4 -4.05 0.76 -34.83
N SER A 5 -4.43 1.44 -33.75
CA SER A 5 -3.90 1.22 -32.40
C SER A 5 -4.32 -0.12 -31.78
N SER A 6 -5.49 -0.65 -32.18
CA SER A 6 -5.94 -1.96 -31.71
C SER A 6 -5.08 -3.09 -32.28
N THR A 7 -4.70 -2.98 -33.57
CA THR A 7 -3.91 -4.01 -34.26
C THR A 7 -2.45 -4.03 -33.85
N SER A 8 -1.87 -2.87 -33.52
CA SER A 8 -0.47 -2.76 -33.05
C SER A 8 -0.30 -3.36 -31.66
N LEU A 9 -1.27 -3.15 -30.77
CA LEU A 9 -1.26 -3.67 -29.41
C LEU A 9 -1.41 -5.21 -29.37
N THR A 10 -2.30 -5.78 -30.19
CA THR A 10 -2.46 -7.25 -30.28
C THR A 10 -1.19 -7.92 -30.84
N ARG A 11 -0.58 -7.33 -31.87
CA ARG A 11 0.69 -7.84 -32.44
C ARG A 11 1.85 -7.79 -31.46
N LEU A 12 1.96 -6.70 -30.69
CA LEU A 12 2.97 -6.57 -29.64
C LEU A 12 2.78 -7.64 -28.56
N GLU A 13 1.55 -7.82 -28.09
CA GLU A 13 1.22 -8.81 -27.05
C GLU A 13 1.50 -10.24 -27.52
N GLU A 14 1.12 -10.61 -28.75
CA GLU A 14 1.44 -11.93 -29.32
C GLU A 14 2.95 -12.21 -29.42
N ARG A 15 3.72 -11.23 -29.91
CA ARG A 15 5.19 -11.34 -29.98
C ARG A 15 5.80 -11.44 -28.60
N PHE A 16 5.31 -10.66 -27.65
CA PHE A 16 5.79 -10.66 -26.28
C PHE A 16 5.52 -12.01 -25.59
N VAL A 17 4.30 -12.55 -25.72
CA VAL A 17 3.93 -13.87 -25.18
C VAL A 17 4.83 -14.97 -25.75
N LYS A 18 5.12 -14.96 -27.05
CA LYS A 18 6.05 -15.94 -27.66
C LYS A 18 7.42 -15.91 -26.98
N VAL A 19 7.98 -14.72 -26.73
CA VAL A 19 9.29 -14.59 -26.06
C VAL A 19 9.21 -15.03 -24.60
N LEU A 20 8.12 -14.71 -23.90
CA LEU A 20 7.91 -15.19 -22.52
C LEU A 20 7.83 -16.71 -22.44
N THR A 21 7.16 -17.37 -23.39
CA THR A 21 7.09 -18.84 -23.42
C THR A 21 8.44 -19.50 -23.69
N ALA A 22 9.32 -18.83 -24.45
CA ALA A 22 10.70 -19.28 -24.65
C ALA A 22 11.55 -19.14 -23.37
N GLY A 23 11.11 -18.36 -22.39
CA GLY A 23 11.80 -18.16 -21.11
C GLY A 23 13.06 -17.31 -21.23
N THR A 24 13.14 -16.46 -22.26
CA THR A 24 14.32 -15.62 -22.50
C THR A 24 14.38 -14.48 -21.48
N ASN A 25 15.56 -14.21 -20.93
CA ASN A 25 15.74 -13.12 -19.99
C ASN A 25 15.66 -11.77 -20.71
N LEU A 26 14.61 -10.99 -20.41
CA LEU A 26 14.33 -9.67 -20.96
C LEU A 26 14.68 -8.53 -20.00
N GLY A 27 14.94 -8.83 -18.73
CA GLY A 27 15.25 -7.83 -17.70
C GLY A 27 16.68 -7.25 -17.78
N CYS A 28 17.61 -7.97 -18.40
CA CYS A 28 19.00 -7.55 -18.52
C CYS A 28 19.21 -6.68 -19.79
N LEU A 29 18.85 -5.40 -19.69
CA LEU A 29 18.97 -4.42 -20.78
C LEU A 29 20.42 -4.03 -21.13
N GLU A 30 21.41 -4.51 -20.37
CA GLU A 30 22.84 -4.32 -20.67
C GLU A 30 23.35 -5.34 -21.70
N ALA A 31 22.65 -6.46 -21.86
CA ALA A 31 23.03 -7.49 -22.80
C ALA A 31 22.56 -7.14 -24.23
N PRO A 32 23.47 -7.08 -25.23
CA PRO A 32 23.11 -6.73 -26.61
C PRO A 32 22.10 -7.68 -27.25
N LEU A 33 22.12 -8.96 -26.86
CA LEU A 33 21.17 -9.97 -27.33
C LEU A 33 19.75 -9.67 -26.82
N THR A 34 19.61 -9.27 -25.57
CA THR A 34 18.33 -8.91 -24.96
C THR A 34 17.72 -7.69 -25.66
N LEU A 35 18.54 -6.69 -25.98
CA LEU A 35 18.11 -5.51 -26.71
C LEU A 35 17.66 -5.83 -28.15
N ARG A 36 18.32 -6.78 -28.83
CA ARG A 36 17.85 -7.26 -30.15
C ARG A 36 16.49 -7.95 -30.06
N ILE A 37 16.29 -8.78 -29.05
CA ILE A 37 14.98 -9.43 -28.84
C ILE A 37 13.90 -8.38 -28.57
N TRP A 38 14.19 -7.37 -27.75
CA TRP A 38 13.28 -6.26 -27.53
C TRP A 38 12.96 -5.49 -28.82
N LYS A 39 13.96 -5.26 -29.67
CA LYS A 39 13.76 -4.64 -30.97
C LYS A 39 12.85 -5.48 -31.89
N ASP A 40 13.00 -6.79 -31.90
CA ASP A 40 12.15 -7.70 -32.69
C ASP A 40 10.71 -7.73 -32.17
N VAL A 41 10.54 -7.69 -30.84
CA VAL A 41 9.21 -7.63 -30.21
C VAL A 41 8.51 -6.30 -30.52
N CYS A 42 9.23 -5.19 -30.40
CA CYS A 42 8.72 -3.83 -30.61
C CYS A 42 8.79 -3.37 -32.08
N GLU A 43 9.14 -4.24 -33.02
CA GLU A 43 9.30 -3.89 -34.42
C GLU A 43 8.02 -3.26 -35.00
N GLY A 44 8.18 -2.08 -35.61
CA GLY A 44 7.08 -1.35 -36.25
C GLY A 44 6.29 -0.45 -35.29
N LEU A 45 6.74 -0.30 -34.04
CA LEU A 45 6.18 0.64 -33.07
C LEU A 45 7.10 1.84 -32.88
N THR A 46 6.50 3.01 -32.63
CA THR A 46 7.24 4.20 -32.20
C THR A 46 7.63 4.13 -30.72
N GLU A 47 8.58 4.96 -30.31
CA GLU A 47 8.96 5.09 -28.90
C GLU A 47 7.76 5.42 -27.99
N SER A 48 6.87 6.32 -28.44
CA SER A 48 5.65 6.68 -27.69
C SER A 48 4.66 5.52 -27.61
N GLU A 49 4.49 4.76 -28.68
CA GLU A 49 3.63 3.56 -28.67
C GLU A 49 4.17 2.50 -27.70
N ILE A 50 5.49 2.28 -27.67
CA ILE A 50 6.13 1.33 -26.75
C ILE A 50 5.94 1.79 -25.30
N ALA A 51 6.19 3.07 -25.01
CA ALA A 51 6.03 3.66 -23.68
C ALA A 51 4.59 3.57 -23.15
N CYS A 52 3.59 3.70 -24.03
CA CYS A 52 2.18 3.64 -23.65
C CYS A 52 1.61 2.21 -23.61
N CYS A 53 2.05 1.31 -24.49
CA CYS A 53 1.43 -0.01 -24.65
C CYS A 53 2.07 -1.10 -23.80
N LEU A 54 3.39 -1.03 -23.58
CA LEU A 54 4.13 -2.09 -22.90
C LEU A 54 3.74 -2.24 -21.40
N PRO A 55 3.61 -1.17 -20.60
CA PRO A 55 3.24 -1.32 -19.18
C PRO A 55 1.83 -1.91 -18.97
N PRO A 56 0.79 -1.51 -19.72
CA PRO A 56 -0.52 -2.17 -19.65
C PRO A 56 -0.49 -3.65 -20.03
N ILE A 57 0.29 -4.04 -21.04
CA ILE A 57 0.46 -5.45 -21.45
C ILE A 57 1.10 -6.25 -20.31
N LEU A 58 2.21 -5.75 -19.76
CA LEU A 58 2.89 -6.38 -18.61
C LEU A 58 1.95 -6.51 -17.40
N GLY A 59 1.11 -5.50 -17.16
CA GLY A 59 0.11 -5.53 -16.11
C GLY A 59 -1.00 -6.57 -16.34
N ARG A 60 -1.45 -6.76 -17.59
CA ARG A 60 -2.41 -7.83 -17.93
C ARG A 60 -1.78 -9.21 -17.77
N LEU A 61 -0.58 -9.40 -18.32
CA LEU A 61 0.15 -10.67 -18.23
C LEU A 61 0.45 -11.04 -16.78
N TYR A 62 0.83 -10.07 -15.94
CA TYR A 62 1.03 -10.35 -14.52
C TYR A 62 -0.21 -10.93 -13.83
N ARG A 63 -1.42 -10.51 -14.26
CA ARG A 63 -2.70 -10.98 -13.70
C ARG A 63 -3.19 -12.28 -14.35
N SER A 64 -2.54 -12.78 -15.39
CA SER A 64 -2.92 -14.03 -16.04
C SER A 64 -2.50 -15.25 -15.22
N GLU A 65 -3.14 -16.38 -15.48
CA GLU A 65 -2.70 -17.67 -14.97
C GLU A 65 -1.24 -17.92 -15.42
N CYS A 66 -0.37 -18.30 -14.48
CA CYS A 66 1.09 -18.48 -14.66
C CYS A 66 1.90 -17.22 -15.03
N GLY A 67 1.30 -16.05 -15.13
CA GLY A 67 1.95 -14.83 -15.60
C GLY A 67 3.06 -14.31 -14.68
N LEU A 68 2.87 -14.42 -13.36
CA LEU A 68 3.88 -14.02 -12.38
C LEU A 68 5.18 -14.81 -12.52
N GLU A 69 5.09 -16.14 -12.66
CA GLU A 69 6.27 -16.99 -12.81
C GLU A 69 6.97 -16.77 -14.14
N ALA A 70 6.21 -16.59 -15.23
CA ALA A 70 6.75 -16.28 -16.55
C ALA A 70 7.52 -14.95 -16.55
N LEU A 71 6.94 -13.89 -15.97
CA LEU A 71 7.59 -12.59 -15.87
C LEU A 71 8.82 -12.64 -14.96
N LYS A 72 8.77 -13.39 -13.85
CA LYS A 72 9.92 -13.59 -12.96
C LYS A 72 11.06 -14.30 -13.68
N LYS A 73 10.76 -15.38 -14.40
CA LYS A 73 11.74 -16.15 -15.19
C LYS A 73 12.42 -15.29 -16.25
N CYS A 74 11.67 -14.36 -16.84
CA CYS A 74 12.19 -13.45 -17.86
C CYS A 74 12.85 -12.19 -17.27
N GLY A 75 12.99 -12.08 -15.94
CA GLY A 75 13.64 -10.93 -15.29
C GLY A 75 12.84 -9.62 -15.35
N LEU A 76 11.52 -9.70 -15.60
CA LEU A 76 10.64 -8.54 -15.81
C LEU A 76 9.93 -8.09 -14.53
N LEU A 77 10.41 -8.53 -13.38
CA LEU A 77 9.92 -8.11 -12.08
C LEU A 77 11.07 -7.49 -11.29
N PRO A 78 10.85 -6.30 -10.68
CA PRO A 78 11.85 -5.73 -9.80
C PRO A 78 11.99 -6.56 -8.53
N GLU A 79 13.22 -6.68 -8.01
CA GLU A 79 13.49 -7.33 -6.73
C GLU A 79 12.93 -6.52 -5.54
N ALA A 80 12.87 -5.20 -5.69
CA ALA A 80 12.28 -4.27 -4.73
C ALA A 80 11.65 -3.05 -5.42
N GLY A 81 10.63 -2.45 -4.82
CA GLY A 81 9.99 -1.22 -5.30
C GLY A 81 8.73 -1.43 -6.13
N SER A 82 8.30 -0.36 -6.83
CA SER A 82 7.03 -0.35 -7.58
C SER A 82 7.19 -1.02 -8.94
N ARG A 83 6.38 -2.06 -9.18
CA ARG A 83 6.30 -2.77 -10.47
C ARG A 83 5.87 -1.86 -11.62
N ALA A 84 4.91 -0.97 -11.36
CA ALA A 84 4.42 -0.04 -12.39
C ALA A 84 5.54 0.93 -12.84
N LEU A 85 6.30 1.48 -11.89
CA LEU A 85 7.43 2.35 -12.21
C LEU A 85 8.54 1.59 -12.93
N TYR A 86 8.84 0.36 -12.50
CA TYR A 86 9.82 -0.49 -13.16
C TYR A 86 9.43 -0.77 -14.62
N TRP A 87 8.16 -1.13 -14.88
CA TRP A 87 7.68 -1.37 -16.25
C TRP A 87 7.63 -0.11 -17.09
N GLN A 88 7.32 1.05 -16.48
CA GLN A 88 7.38 2.33 -17.19
C GLN A 88 8.82 2.68 -17.59
N ALA A 89 9.77 2.54 -16.67
CA ALA A 89 11.19 2.79 -16.93
C ALA A 89 11.75 1.82 -17.98
N LEU A 90 11.36 0.54 -17.91
CA LEU A 90 11.67 -0.47 -18.92
C LEU A 90 11.15 -0.05 -20.30
N ALA A 91 9.89 0.37 -20.39
CA ALA A 91 9.27 0.77 -21.65
C ALA A 91 9.97 1.98 -22.28
N VAL A 92 10.35 2.98 -21.50
CA VAL A 92 11.12 4.13 -21.97
C VAL A 92 12.49 3.70 -22.51
N ARG A 93 13.22 2.85 -21.76
CA ARG A 93 14.55 2.38 -22.19
C ARG A 93 14.49 1.53 -23.46
N VAL A 94 13.49 0.65 -23.56
CA VAL A 94 13.26 -0.17 -24.75
C VAL A 94 12.83 0.70 -25.92
N GLY A 95 11.96 1.69 -25.70
CA GLY A 95 11.53 2.65 -26.71
C GLY A 95 12.69 3.45 -27.31
N ALA A 96 13.55 4.02 -26.46
CA ALA A 96 14.75 4.73 -26.88
C ALA A 96 15.71 3.83 -27.69
N PHE A 97 15.81 2.55 -27.33
CA PHE A 97 16.63 1.59 -28.07
C PHE A 97 16.01 1.16 -29.41
N ALA A 98 14.69 0.94 -29.44
CA ALA A 98 13.98 0.59 -30.68
C ALA A 98 14.00 1.75 -31.69
N GLY A 99 13.92 2.99 -31.19
CA GLY A 99 14.02 4.23 -31.98
C GLY A 99 15.42 4.54 -32.52
N THR A 100 16.49 4.01 -31.94
CA THR A 100 17.88 4.23 -32.40
C THR A 100 18.27 3.37 -33.62
N THR A 101 17.28 2.92 -34.40
CA THR A 101 17.45 2.12 -35.62
C THR A 101 17.92 2.91 -36.85
N ALA A 102 18.59 4.04 -36.65
CA ALA A 102 19.52 4.57 -37.65
C ALA A 102 20.96 4.42 -37.10
N LEU A 103 21.54 3.24 -37.28
CA LEU A 103 23.00 3.11 -37.37
C LEU A 103 23.44 3.73 -38.71
N ALA A 104 23.28 5.05 -38.83
CA ALA A 104 24.14 5.82 -39.72
C ALA A 104 25.56 5.72 -39.15
N PRO A 105 26.61 5.63 -39.99
CA PRO A 105 27.98 5.72 -39.48
C PRO A 105 28.05 7.02 -38.69
N VAL A 106 28.53 6.97 -37.45
CA VAL A 106 28.90 8.18 -36.71
C VAL A 106 29.85 8.94 -37.63
N PRO A 107 29.45 10.08 -38.23
CA PRO A 107 30.47 10.93 -38.80
C PRO A 107 31.31 11.36 -37.59
N ALA A 108 32.63 11.23 -37.74
CA ALA A 108 33.56 11.91 -36.84
C ALA A 108 33.07 13.36 -36.65
N PRO A 109 33.28 13.98 -35.48
CA PRO A 109 32.89 15.37 -35.27
C PRO A 109 33.74 16.23 -36.20
N GLU A 110 33.27 16.40 -37.44
CA GLU A 110 33.76 17.44 -38.32
C GLU A 110 33.26 18.74 -37.71
N ALA A 111 34.21 19.63 -37.46
CA ALA A 111 33.98 21.02 -37.14
C ALA A 111 33.24 21.67 -38.33
N GLY A 112 31.93 21.47 -38.37
CA GLY A 112 31.02 21.96 -39.41
C GLY A 112 29.93 22.79 -38.75
N GLN A 113 30.07 24.09 -38.91
CA GLN A 113 29.13 25.19 -38.61
C GLN A 113 27.67 24.75 -38.47
N GLY A 114 27.16 24.78 -37.24
CA GLY A 114 25.73 24.73 -36.99
C GLY A 114 25.10 26.05 -37.44
N GLU A 115 24.48 26.05 -38.62
CA GLU A 115 23.44 27.03 -38.95
C GLU A 115 22.27 26.76 -38.00
N GLY A 116 22.20 27.55 -36.92
CA GLY A 116 21.08 27.56 -36.00
C GLY A 116 19.85 28.07 -36.70
N THR A 117 18.95 27.18 -37.10
CA THR A 117 17.54 27.53 -37.19
C THR A 117 17.12 28.05 -35.81
N PRO A 118 16.65 29.30 -35.68
CA PRO A 118 16.17 29.79 -34.40
C PRO A 118 15.01 28.90 -33.97
N LEU A 119 15.11 28.32 -32.76
CA LEU A 119 13.98 27.68 -32.11
C LEU A 119 12.86 28.71 -32.05
N ASP A 120 11.70 28.35 -32.58
CA ASP A 120 10.50 29.18 -32.54
C ASP A 120 10.21 29.53 -31.07
N PRO A 121 10.21 30.82 -30.67
CA PRO A 121 10.00 31.22 -29.29
C PRO A 121 8.69 30.66 -28.72
N ASP A 122 7.66 30.51 -29.55
CA ASP A 122 6.37 29.95 -29.15
C ASP A 122 6.48 28.45 -28.79
N ALA A 123 7.36 27.69 -29.46
CA ALA A 123 7.62 26.29 -29.14
C ALA A 123 8.44 26.14 -27.85
N VAL A 124 9.33 27.08 -27.57
CA VAL A 124 10.10 27.12 -26.31
C VAL A 124 9.19 27.44 -25.14
N ASP A 125 8.27 28.40 -25.30
CA ASP A 125 7.30 28.78 -24.27
C ASP A 125 6.32 27.63 -23.97
N LEU A 126 5.86 26.91 -25.00
CA LEU A 126 5.01 25.73 -24.83
C LEU A 126 5.74 24.62 -24.06
N LEU A 127 7.00 24.32 -24.43
CA LEU A 127 7.81 23.32 -23.74
C LEU A 127 8.09 23.71 -22.28
N GLN A 128 8.33 24.99 -22.00
CA GLN A 128 8.48 25.48 -20.63
C GLN A 128 7.19 25.32 -19.83
N GLN A 129 6.04 25.58 -20.45
CA GLN A 129 4.73 25.41 -19.80
C GLN A 129 4.42 23.94 -19.52
N GLU A 130 4.72 23.03 -20.45
CA GLU A 130 4.58 21.59 -20.25
C GLU A 130 5.53 21.08 -19.16
N LEU A 131 6.79 21.52 -19.14
CA LEU A 131 7.75 21.17 -18.10
C LEU A 131 7.27 21.63 -16.71
N MET A 132 6.73 22.85 -16.61
CA MET A 132 6.17 23.39 -15.37
C MET A 132 5.02 22.51 -14.86
N MET A 133 4.07 22.15 -15.74
CA MET A 133 2.96 21.26 -15.36
C MET A 133 3.45 19.88 -14.91
N LEU A 134 4.45 19.31 -15.58
CA LEU A 134 5.03 18.03 -15.19
C LEU A 134 5.73 18.11 -13.83
N MET A 135 6.41 19.23 -13.54
CA MET A 135 7.03 19.47 -12.24
C MET A 135 5.99 19.60 -11.13
N ASP A 136 4.88 20.31 -11.37
CA ASP A 136 3.78 20.45 -10.41
C ASP A 136 3.09 19.10 -10.14
N ALA A 137 2.85 18.32 -11.19
CA ALA A 137 2.29 16.98 -11.07
C ALA A 137 3.23 16.03 -10.29
N ALA A 138 4.54 16.09 -10.57
CA ALA A 138 5.53 15.31 -9.84
C ALA A 138 5.59 15.68 -8.36
N ARG A 139 5.46 16.97 -8.04
CA ARG A 139 5.43 17.45 -6.65
C ARG A 139 4.17 16.98 -5.92
N ALA A 140 3.00 17.12 -6.54
CA ALA A 140 1.74 16.64 -5.95
C ALA A 140 1.79 15.13 -5.67
N TRP A 141 2.38 14.36 -6.59
CA TRP A 141 2.57 12.93 -6.41
C TRP A 141 3.53 12.58 -5.26
N GLU A 142 4.63 13.32 -5.10
CA GLU A 142 5.55 13.11 -3.98
C GLU A 142 4.91 13.46 -2.63
N GLU A 143 4.07 14.49 -2.59
CA GLU A 143 3.26 14.83 -1.40
C GLU A 143 2.27 13.72 -1.04
N GLU A 144 1.57 13.15 -2.02
CA GLU A 144 0.67 12.01 -1.83
C GLU A 144 1.43 10.76 -1.39
N ARG A 145 2.59 10.47 -2.01
CA ARG A 145 3.47 9.37 -1.62
C ARG A 145 3.91 9.50 -0.17
N LYS A 146 4.29 10.71 0.26
CA LYS A 146 4.67 10.98 1.65
C LYS A 146 3.48 10.79 2.60
N ALA A 147 2.29 11.29 2.23
CA ALA A 147 1.08 11.08 3.03
C ALA A 147 0.73 9.59 3.18
N LEU A 148 0.88 8.79 2.12
CA LEU A 148 0.69 7.34 2.16
C LEU A 148 1.75 6.64 3.01
N SER A 149 3.01 7.07 2.93
CA SER A 149 4.09 6.55 3.78
C SER A 149 3.81 6.81 5.26
N ASP A 150 3.39 8.02 5.61
CA ASP A 150 3.04 8.39 6.98
C ASP A 150 1.82 7.62 7.49
N ALA A 151 0.80 7.43 6.63
CA ALA A 151 -0.37 6.61 6.96
C ALA A 151 0.01 5.14 7.19
N ASN A 152 0.92 4.59 6.37
CA ASN A 152 1.39 3.22 6.55
C ASN A 152 2.17 3.06 7.86
N ALA A 153 3.07 4.00 8.18
CA ALA A 153 3.79 3.99 9.46
C ALA A 153 2.84 4.03 10.67
N ARG A 154 1.76 4.81 10.59
CA ARG A 154 0.71 4.84 11.63
C ARG A 154 -0.04 3.51 11.74
N LEU A 155 -0.36 2.87 10.61
CA LEU A 155 -1.03 1.57 10.60
C LEU A 155 -0.12 0.47 11.16
N GLU A 156 1.16 0.46 10.82
CA GLU A 156 2.14 -0.48 11.37
C GLU A 156 2.29 -0.30 12.88
N ALA A 157 2.35 0.94 13.38
CA ALA A 157 2.37 1.22 14.82
C ALA A 157 1.09 0.75 15.52
N ALA A 158 -0.08 0.94 14.91
CA ALA A 158 -1.35 0.45 15.43
C ALA A 158 -1.40 -1.09 15.47
N LEU A 159 -0.94 -1.77 14.42
CA LEU A 159 -0.83 -3.23 14.37
C LEU A 159 0.11 -3.76 15.44
N GLN A 160 1.25 -3.09 15.66
CA GLN A 160 2.19 -3.48 16.71
C GLN A 160 1.56 -3.35 18.10
N THR A 161 0.83 -2.26 18.36
CA THR A 161 0.09 -2.05 19.61
C THR A 161 -0.97 -3.14 19.83
N LEU A 162 -1.70 -3.51 18.77
CA LEU A 162 -2.70 -4.58 18.83
C LEU A 162 -2.06 -5.95 19.08
N ARG A 163 -0.90 -6.24 18.46
CA ARG A 163 -0.14 -7.48 18.72
C ARG A 163 0.32 -7.57 20.16
N GLU A 164 0.83 -6.48 20.72
CA GLU A 164 1.25 -6.44 22.13
C GLU A 164 0.07 -6.55 23.09
N ALA A 165 -1.07 -5.96 22.76
CA ALA A 165 -2.31 -6.14 23.52
C ALA A 165 -2.80 -7.60 23.45
N ALA A 166 -2.69 -8.24 22.28
CA ALA A 166 -3.01 -9.65 22.08
C ALA A 166 -2.10 -10.59 22.87
N SER A 167 -0.78 -10.37 22.82
CA SER A 167 0.18 -11.14 23.62
C SER A 167 -0.15 -11.07 25.11
N ARG A 168 -0.35 -9.85 25.64
CA ARG A 168 -0.70 -9.64 27.05
C ARG A 168 -2.03 -10.28 27.44
N ALA A 169 -3.03 -10.22 26.55
CA ALA A 169 -4.32 -10.87 26.80
C ALA A 169 -4.18 -12.40 26.84
N VAL A 170 -3.38 -12.99 25.94
CA VAL A 170 -3.10 -14.44 25.91
C VAL A 170 -2.32 -14.88 27.16
N GLU A 171 -1.27 -14.15 27.54
CA GLU A 171 -0.51 -14.40 28.77
C GLU A 171 -1.40 -14.33 30.00
N SER A 172 -2.24 -13.30 30.13
CA SER A 172 -3.19 -13.16 31.22
C SER A 172 -4.20 -14.32 31.30
N VAL A 173 -4.67 -14.81 30.15
CA VAL A 173 -5.56 -15.99 30.08
C VAL A 173 -4.85 -17.26 30.56
N LEU A 174 -3.57 -17.42 30.22
CA LEU A 174 -2.77 -18.58 30.62
C LEU A 174 -2.45 -18.56 32.12
N GLU A 175 -2.10 -17.40 32.68
CA GLU A 175 -1.78 -17.21 34.10
C GLU A 175 -3.02 -17.27 35.00
N ASN A 176 -4.14 -16.67 34.58
CA ASN A 176 -5.35 -16.59 35.38
C ASN A 176 -6.60 -16.89 34.54
N ARG A 177 -6.86 -18.20 34.35
CA ARG A 177 -7.99 -18.72 33.57
C ARG A 177 -9.37 -18.22 34.03
N ALA A 178 -9.51 -17.82 35.30
CA ALA A 178 -10.77 -17.29 35.83
C ALA A 178 -11.10 -15.89 35.28
N ASP A 179 -10.08 -15.11 34.91
CA ASP A 179 -10.22 -13.75 34.35
C ASP A 179 -10.03 -13.70 32.82
N ALA A 180 -9.85 -14.84 32.17
CA ALA A 180 -9.69 -14.97 30.71
C ALA A 180 -10.77 -14.21 29.91
N ILE A 181 -12.03 -14.28 30.36
CA ILE A 181 -13.16 -13.59 29.73
C ILE A 181 -12.99 -12.06 29.78
N ARG A 182 -12.41 -11.53 30.85
CA ARG A 182 -12.15 -10.09 31.01
C ARG A 182 -10.98 -9.63 30.13
N GLY A 183 -9.92 -10.45 30.02
CA GLY A 183 -8.82 -10.20 29.09
C GLY A 183 -9.27 -10.19 27.63
N LEU A 184 -10.11 -11.15 27.23
CA LEU A 184 -10.71 -11.20 25.89
C LEU A 184 -11.64 -10.02 25.60
N ALA A 185 -12.39 -9.55 26.62
CA ALA A 185 -13.24 -8.38 26.46
C ALA A 185 -12.44 -7.09 26.24
N ALA A 186 -11.33 -6.90 26.98
CA ALA A 186 -10.44 -5.76 26.79
C ALA A 186 -9.80 -5.76 25.39
N LEU A 187 -9.43 -6.94 24.88
CA LEU A 187 -8.91 -7.10 23.52
C LEU A 187 -9.94 -6.81 22.43
N ALA A 188 -11.19 -7.21 22.65
CA ALA A 188 -12.28 -6.87 21.75
C ALA A 188 -12.52 -5.35 21.70
N GLU A 189 -12.39 -4.66 22.82
CA GLU A 189 -12.47 -3.19 22.91
C GLU A 189 -11.33 -2.50 22.14
N THR A 190 -10.08 -2.94 22.31
CA THR A 190 -8.94 -2.35 21.59
C THR A 190 -9.01 -2.60 20.09
N SER A 191 -9.72 -3.66 19.67
CA SER A 191 -9.95 -4.00 18.26
C SER A 191 -11.22 -3.34 17.67
N GLY A 192 -11.90 -2.46 18.41
CA GLY A 192 -13.13 -1.77 17.96
C GLY A 192 -14.39 -2.63 17.95
N LEU A 193 -14.37 -3.83 18.57
CA LEU A 193 -15.48 -4.77 18.65
C LEU A 193 -16.30 -4.57 19.94
N GLY A 194 -16.83 -3.35 20.15
CA GLY A 194 -17.49 -2.95 21.39
C GLY A 194 -18.68 -3.83 21.81
N ASP A 195 -19.49 -4.29 20.85
CA ASP A 195 -20.64 -5.17 21.13
C ASP A 195 -20.18 -6.56 21.64
N LYS A 196 -19.07 -7.07 21.09
CA LYS A 196 -18.48 -8.34 21.51
C LYS A 196 -17.81 -8.20 22.87
N ALA A 197 -17.11 -7.09 23.12
CA ALA A 197 -16.55 -6.79 24.44
C ALA A 197 -17.64 -6.71 25.52
N SER A 198 -18.75 -6.03 25.21
CA SER A 198 -19.92 -5.93 26.10
C SER A 198 -20.56 -7.29 26.36
N SER A 199 -20.65 -8.15 25.34
CA SER A 199 -21.17 -9.51 25.47
C SER A 199 -20.27 -10.38 26.35
N LEU A 200 -18.94 -10.31 26.16
CA LEU A 200 -17.97 -11.02 26.99
C LEU A 200 -18.01 -10.57 28.45
N ARG A 201 -18.18 -9.26 28.70
CA ARG A 201 -18.30 -8.72 30.07
C ARG A 201 -19.53 -9.20 30.85
N ARG A 202 -20.58 -9.62 30.13
CA ARG A 202 -21.82 -10.16 30.71
C ARG A 202 -21.72 -11.63 31.06
N LEU A 203 -20.74 -12.35 30.53
CA LEU A 203 -20.53 -13.75 30.87
C LEU A 203 -20.03 -13.87 32.33
N PRO A 204 -20.54 -14.85 33.09
CA PRO A 204 -20.05 -15.11 34.45
C PRO A 204 -18.59 -15.54 34.40
N ARG A 205 -17.82 -15.18 35.45
CA ARG A 205 -16.44 -15.64 35.60
C ARG A 205 -16.42 -17.16 35.62
N LEU A 206 -15.50 -17.74 34.84
CA LEU A 206 -15.39 -19.19 34.77
C LEU A 206 -14.87 -19.73 36.13
N PRO A 207 -15.51 -20.75 36.70
CA PRO A 207 -15.11 -21.31 37.98
C PRO A 207 -13.93 -22.28 37.79
N PHE A 208 -12.76 -21.78 37.37
CA PHE A 208 -11.59 -22.65 37.15
C PHE A 208 -10.54 -22.60 38.26
N ASN A 209 -10.74 -21.79 39.31
CA ASN A 209 -9.98 -21.90 40.56
C ASN A 209 -10.66 -21.08 41.67
N SER A 210 -11.76 -21.58 42.21
CA SER A 210 -12.03 -21.37 43.62
C SER A 210 -11.29 -22.49 44.37
N VAL A 211 -10.00 -22.31 44.61
CA VAL A 211 -9.44 -22.85 45.86
C VAL A 211 -10.31 -22.22 46.92
N ALA A 212 -11.19 -23.03 47.50
CA ALA A 212 -12.08 -22.58 48.54
C ALA A 212 -11.22 -21.88 49.59
N ALA A 213 -11.35 -20.56 49.70
CA ALA A 213 -10.90 -19.88 50.90
C ALA A 213 -11.58 -20.63 52.05
N PRO A 214 -10.82 -21.15 53.04
CA PRO A 214 -11.43 -21.91 54.12
C PRO A 214 -12.53 -21.04 54.72
N ALA A 215 -13.74 -21.57 54.73
CA ALA A 215 -14.90 -20.94 55.31
C ALA A 215 -14.52 -20.48 56.72
N SER A 216 -14.41 -19.17 56.91
CA SER A 216 -14.15 -18.58 58.22
C SER A 216 -15.23 -19.10 59.16
N PRO A 217 -14.89 -19.73 60.29
CA PRO A 217 -15.88 -20.32 61.16
C PRO A 217 -16.74 -19.21 61.74
N ARG A 218 -18.05 -19.31 61.50
CA ARG A 218 -19.08 -18.48 62.15
C ARG A 218 -18.87 -18.55 63.65
N ARG A 219 -18.46 -17.44 64.26
CA ARG A 219 -18.46 -17.28 65.71
C ARG A 219 -19.87 -16.87 66.15
N PRO A 220 -20.49 -17.57 67.12
CA PRO A 220 -21.81 -17.21 67.61
C PRO A 220 -21.71 -16.07 68.63
N GLY A 221 -22.62 -15.09 68.50
CA GLY A 221 -23.15 -14.23 69.56
C GLY A 221 -22.19 -13.33 70.36
N ALA A 222 -22.28 -12.01 70.14
CA ALA A 222 -22.05 -11.02 71.19
C ALA A 222 -22.77 -9.69 70.88
N VAL A 223 -23.87 -9.47 71.60
CA VAL A 223 -24.28 -8.27 72.34
C VAL A 223 -24.04 -6.87 71.73
N ARG A 224 -25.17 -6.14 71.67
CA ARG A 224 -25.36 -4.68 71.60
C ARG A 224 -24.21 -3.84 72.20
N SER A 225 -23.82 -2.80 71.46
CA SER A 225 -23.39 -1.52 72.03
C SER A 225 -23.86 -0.38 71.14
N GLU A 226 -24.55 0.55 71.75
CA GLU A 226 -25.04 1.82 71.22
C GLU A 226 -23.89 2.80 70.92
N GLY A 227 -24.17 3.75 70.04
CA GLY A 227 -23.59 5.10 70.10
C GLY A 227 -22.21 5.26 69.46
N LEU A 228 -22.19 5.91 68.30
CA LEU A 228 -21.72 7.29 68.21
C LEU A 228 -22.05 7.87 66.83
N SER A 229 -22.87 8.90 66.89
CA SER A 229 -23.20 9.83 65.83
C SER A 229 -21.96 10.66 65.47
N LEU A 230 -21.67 10.82 64.19
CA LEU A 230 -21.01 12.02 63.66
C LEU A 230 -21.61 12.32 62.28
N MET A 231 -22.24 13.48 62.24
CA MET A 231 -23.06 14.09 61.21
C MET A 231 -22.19 14.69 60.06
N PRO A 232 -22.80 15.30 59.02
CA PRO A 232 -22.46 15.13 57.61
C PRO A 232 -21.68 16.32 57.02
N ALA A 233 -21.27 16.20 55.76
CA ALA A 233 -20.93 17.36 54.94
C ALA A 233 -21.44 17.19 53.50
N HIS A 234 -22.44 18.02 53.18
CA HIS A 234 -22.69 18.75 51.92
C HIS A 234 -22.44 18.02 50.59
N GLN A 235 -23.50 17.70 49.83
CA GLN A 235 -24.15 18.58 48.85
C GLN A 235 -23.16 19.24 47.86
N LEU A 236 -23.27 18.89 46.58
CA LEU A 236 -23.60 19.84 45.51
C LEU A 236 -23.76 19.11 44.16
N SER A 237 -25.03 19.02 43.75
CA SER A 237 -25.54 19.34 42.40
C SER A 237 -25.03 18.58 41.16
N ASP A 238 -25.87 17.62 40.76
CA ASP A 238 -26.50 17.41 39.44
C ASP A 238 -26.82 18.74 38.67
N PRO A 239 -27.35 18.78 37.41
CA PRO A 239 -27.37 17.81 36.30
C PRO A 239 -27.25 18.48 34.88
N ARG A 240 -27.46 17.66 33.83
CA ARG A 240 -28.07 17.96 32.50
C ARG A 240 -27.11 18.39 31.39
N HIS A 241 -26.93 17.51 30.41
CA HIS A 241 -27.76 17.48 29.19
C HIS A 241 -27.78 18.83 28.48
N GLN A 242 -27.21 18.89 27.27
CA GLN A 242 -27.99 19.23 26.09
C GLN A 242 -27.35 18.68 24.79
N PRO A 243 -28.17 18.50 23.74
CA PRO A 243 -27.95 17.57 22.65
C PRO A 243 -27.43 18.22 21.36
N LEU A 244 -27.18 17.32 20.40
CA LEU A 244 -26.94 17.55 18.97
C LEU A 244 -27.95 18.50 18.29
N GLY A 245 -27.41 19.37 17.47
CA GLY A 245 -28.06 20.10 16.38
C GLY A 245 -26.95 20.93 15.70
N GLY A 246 -26.82 21.06 14.40
CA GLY A 246 -27.65 20.71 13.26
C GLY A 246 -26.95 21.34 12.05
N LEU A 247 -27.26 20.82 10.87
CA LEU A 247 -26.79 21.22 9.55
C LEU A 247 -26.80 22.73 9.29
N SER A 248 -25.86 23.23 8.49
CA SER A 248 -26.23 24.10 7.37
C SER A 248 -25.18 24.12 6.26
N ARG A 249 -25.67 23.92 5.04
CA ARG A 249 -25.01 24.14 3.77
C ARG A 249 -24.87 25.64 3.51
N HIS A 250 -23.76 26.04 2.90
CA HIS A 250 -23.73 26.99 1.78
C HIS A 250 -22.57 26.60 0.86
#